data_AF-A0A8W8MRF1-F1
#
_entry.id   AF-A0A8W8MRF1-F1
#
_cell.length_a   1.000
_cell.length_b   1.000
_cell.length_c   1.000
_cell.angle_alpha   90.00
_cell.angle_beta   90.00
_cell.angle_gamma   90.00
#
_symmetry.space_group_name_H-M   'P 1'
#
loop_
_entity.id
_entity.type
_entity.pdbx_description
1 polymer ?
#
loop_
_entity_poly.entity_id
_entity_poly.type
_entity_poly.pdbx_seq_one_letter_code
_entity_poly.pdbx_strand_id
1 'polypeptide(L)'
;MYELFSVDGYMGEWGSWSACSATCGGGYQMRTRTCHDPLFGGKNCTGEVVDLNPSCNTLSCPSQTTGMACPSCDDQLNCTWNQTCNVGSICMIRSYDGYPFTTHCIDATDCEIMKNSLPHCEVYCCTDKACLSKYLGV
;
A
#
# COMPACT_ATOMS: atom_id res chain seq x y z
N MET A 1 35.94 42.21 -43.40
CA MET A 1 34.58 41.67 -43.24
C MET A 1 34.70 40.38 -42.45
N TYR A 2 34.04 40.27 -41.31
CA TYR A 2 33.89 39.00 -40.60
C TYR A 2 32.52 38.45 -40.98
N GLU A 3 32.47 37.27 -41.58
CA GLU A 3 31.22 36.56 -41.85
C GLU A 3 30.69 35.99 -40.54
N LEU A 4 29.46 36.36 -40.17
CA LEU A 4 28.75 35.77 -39.04
C LEU A 4 27.96 34.57 -39.56
N PHE A 5 28.43 33.37 -39.22
CA PHE A 5 27.71 32.13 -39.52
C PHE A 5 26.65 31.86 -38.46
N SER A 6 25.45 31.48 -38.89
CA SER A 6 24.38 31.04 -38.00
C SER A 6 24.77 29.73 -37.32
N VAL A 7 24.61 29.67 -36.00
CA VAL A 7 24.79 28.45 -35.21
C VAL A 7 23.42 28.00 -34.74
N ASP A 8 23.00 26.81 -35.19
CA ASP A 8 21.76 26.21 -34.73
C ASP A 8 21.87 25.80 -33.25
N GLY A 9 20.77 25.96 -32.52
CA GLY A 9 20.65 25.51 -31.15
C GLY A 9 20.67 23.98 -31.08
N TYR A 10 21.24 23.44 -30.02
CA TYR A 10 21.40 22.01 -29.84
C TYR A 10 20.90 21.55 -28.47
N MET A 11 20.46 20.30 -28.40
CA MET A 11 20.03 19.67 -27.15
C MET A 11 21.27 19.25 -26.36
N GLY A 12 21.36 19.66 -25.10
CA GLY A 12 22.32 19.14 -24.14
C GLY A 12 22.02 17.69 -23.78
N GLU A 13 22.95 17.07 -23.05
CA GLU A 13 22.77 15.71 -22.55
C GLU A 13 21.61 15.62 -21.55
N TRP A 14 21.00 14.44 -21.46
CA TRP A 14 20.00 14.17 -20.46
C TRP A 14 20.63 14.14 -19.06
N GLY A 15 19.99 14.84 -18.12
CA GLY A 15 20.28 14.68 -16.72
C GLY A 15 19.88 13.29 -16.19
N SER A 16 20.30 12.99 -14.96
CA SER A 16 19.90 11.78 -14.26
C SER A 16 18.38 11.70 -14.08
N TRP A 17 17.86 10.49 -14.04
CA TRP A 17 16.48 10.25 -13.62
C TRP A 17 16.27 10.69 -12.17
N SER A 18 15.10 11.27 -11.90
CA SER A 18 14.63 11.54 -10.54
C SER A 18 14.47 10.24 -9.77
N ALA A 19 14.31 10.35 -8.44
CA ALA A 19 13.76 9.25 -7.67
C ALA A 19 12.40 8.83 -8.25
N CYS A 20 12.10 7.53 -8.16
CA CYS A 20 10.80 7.00 -8.54
C CYS A 20 9.71 7.55 -7.61
N SER A 21 8.54 7.90 -8.16
CA SER A 21 7.40 8.40 -7.38
C SER A 21 6.87 7.40 -6.36
N ALA A 22 7.13 6.10 -6.57
CA ALA A 22 6.71 5.01 -5.69
C ALA A 22 7.91 4.10 -5.39
N THR A 23 7.94 3.50 -4.20
CA THR A 23 8.99 2.52 -3.82
C THR A 23 8.65 1.10 -4.26
N CYS A 24 7.39 0.85 -4.64
CA CYS A 24 6.87 -0.43 -5.11
C CYS A 24 5.54 -0.21 -5.86
N GLY A 25 5.01 -1.24 -6.52
CA GLY A 25 3.70 -1.20 -7.18
C GLY A 25 3.67 -0.41 -8.49
N GLY A 26 4.83 0.00 -9.00
CA GLY A 26 4.97 0.86 -10.16
C GLY A 26 4.89 2.35 -9.80
N GLY A 27 5.80 3.12 -10.37
CA GLY A 27 5.82 4.57 -10.30
C GLY A 27 6.46 5.17 -11.54
N TYR A 28 6.55 6.50 -11.58
CA TYR A 28 7.20 7.22 -12.66
C TYR A 28 8.45 7.94 -12.16
N GLN A 29 9.40 8.14 -13.08
CA GLN A 29 10.60 8.96 -12.88
C GLN A 29 10.74 9.93 -14.05
N MET A 30 11.32 11.08 -13.78
CA MET A 30 11.46 12.18 -14.73
C MET A 30 12.93 12.53 -14.92
N ARG A 31 13.33 12.92 -16.13
CA ARG A 31 14.62 13.55 -16.38
C ARG A 31 14.46 14.77 -17.28
N THR A 32 15.43 15.67 -17.21
CA THR A 32 15.43 16.92 -17.98
C THR A 32 16.73 17.10 -18.74
N ARG A 33 16.69 17.79 -19.88
CA ARG A 33 17.87 18.25 -20.61
C ARG A 33 17.73 19.73 -20.98
N THR A 34 18.86 20.37 -21.23
CA THR A 34 18.90 21.79 -21.59
C THR A 34 18.82 21.98 -23.10
N CYS A 35 18.09 22.99 -23.56
CA CYS A 35 18.23 23.52 -24.92
C CYS A 35 19.28 24.63 -24.91
N HIS A 36 20.31 24.50 -25.73
CA HIS A 36 21.27 25.58 -25.95
C HIS A 36 20.77 26.45 -27.10
N ASP A 37 20.54 27.73 -26.82
CA ASP A 37 19.96 28.68 -27.77
C ASP A 37 20.84 28.87 -29.02
N PRO A 38 20.21 29.12 -30.19
CA PRO A 38 20.95 29.43 -31.41
C PRO A 38 21.65 30.79 -31.36
N LEU A 39 22.69 30.95 -32.17
CA LEU A 39 23.39 32.22 -32.38
C LEU A 39 23.26 32.70 -33.83
N PHE A 40 23.31 34.02 -34.01
CA PHE A 40 23.34 34.68 -35.33
C PHE A 40 22.22 34.24 -36.29
N GLY A 41 21.01 34.03 -35.75
CA GLY A 41 19.83 33.65 -36.54
C GLY A 41 19.70 32.16 -36.86
N GLY A 42 20.46 31.29 -36.17
CA GLY A 42 20.28 29.83 -36.26
C GLY A 42 18.93 29.33 -35.76
N LYS A 43 18.62 28.07 -36.03
CA LYS A 43 17.35 27.42 -35.67
C LYS A 43 17.31 27.05 -34.19
N ASN A 44 16.12 27.14 -33.58
CA ASN A 44 15.90 26.65 -32.22
C ASN A 44 16.04 25.12 -32.12
N CYS A 45 16.28 24.64 -30.90
CA CYS A 45 16.33 23.21 -30.65
C CYS A 45 15.04 22.50 -31.06
N THR A 46 15.17 21.28 -31.57
CA THR A 46 14.04 20.42 -31.91
C THR A 46 14.03 19.20 -30.99
N GLY A 47 12.93 19.01 -30.25
CA GLY A 47 12.72 17.88 -29.34
C GLY A 47 12.27 18.29 -27.94
N GLU A 48 11.94 17.29 -27.11
CA GLU A 48 11.45 17.52 -25.74
C GLU A 48 12.58 17.81 -24.76
N VAL A 49 12.36 18.70 -23.81
CA VAL A 49 13.32 19.02 -22.73
C VAL A 49 13.06 18.22 -21.45
N VAL A 50 11.95 17.50 -21.40
CA VAL A 50 11.50 16.64 -20.30
C VAL A 50 11.22 15.26 -20.86
N ASP A 51 11.58 14.22 -20.12
CA ASP A 51 11.25 12.84 -20.43
C ASP A 51 10.66 12.15 -19.18
N LEU A 52 9.63 11.34 -19.38
CA LEU A 52 8.88 10.64 -18.33
C LEU A 52 8.93 9.13 -18.59
N ASN A 53 9.50 8.40 -17.63
CA ASN A 53 9.50 6.94 -17.65
C ASN A 53 8.47 6.42 -16.63
N PRO A 54 7.37 5.79 -17.08
CA PRO A 54 6.31 5.27 -16.20
C PRO A 54 6.62 3.90 -15.58
N SER A 55 7.83 3.37 -15.77
CA SER A 55 8.18 2.00 -15.41
C SER A 55 9.37 1.93 -14.45
N CYS A 56 9.22 2.52 -13.26
CA CYS A 56 10.14 2.29 -12.14
C CYS A 56 9.46 1.59 -10.97
N ASN A 57 10.24 0.83 -10.19
CA ASN A 57 9.77 0.09 -9.00
C ASN A 57 8.49 -0.74 -9.24
N THR A 58 8.48 -1.49 -10.36
CA THR A 58 7.34 -2.32 -10.80
C THR A 58 7.16 -3.60 -9.99
N LEU A 59 8.07 -3.89 -9.06
CA LEU A 59 7.89 -4.99 -8.12
C LEU A 59 6.63 -4.73 -7.30
N SER A 60 5.78 -5.73 -7.17
CA SER A 60 4.60 -5.67 -6.32
C SER A 60 4.98 -5.15 -4.94
N CYS A 61 4.19 -4.23 -4.40
CA CYS A 61 4.37 -3.83 -3.02
C CYS A 61 4.31 -5.03 -2.09
N PRO A 62 5.09 -5.04 -1.00
CA PRO A 62 4.82 -5.95 0.09
C PRO A 62 3.35 -5.77 0.43
N SER A 63 2.56 -6.81 0.16
CA SER A 63 1.16 -6.85 0.53
C SER A 63 1.12 -6.59 2.03
N GLN A 64 0.68 -5.41 2.46
CA GLN A 64 0.22 -5.23 3.84
C GLN A 64 -1.13 -5.95 4.01
N THR A 65 -1.29 -7.15 3.45
CA THR A 65 -2.55 -7.91 3.41
C THR A 65 -2.68 -8.83 4.62
N THR A 66 -1.63 -8.93 5.44
CA THR A 66 -1.74 -9.54 6.75
C THR A 66 -2.28 -8.52 7.73
N GLY A 67 -3.61 -8.43 7.83
CA GLY A 67 -4.25 -7.92 9.05
C GLY A 67 -3.94 -8.84 10.23
N MET A 68 -4.64 -8.67 11.36
CA MET A 68 -4.35 -9.49 12.53
C MET A 68 -4.61 -10.98 12.26
N ALA A 69 -3.78 -11.84 12.82
CA ALA A 69 -4.10 -13.26 12.84
C ALA A 69 -5.31 -13.51 13.75
N CYS A 70 -6.18 -14.43 13.37
CA CYS A 70 -7.35 -14.85 14.15
C CYS A 70 -7.30 -16.38 14.25
N PRO A 71 -7.37 -16.96 15.46
CA PRO A 71 -7.28 -18.40 15.62
C PRO A 71 -8.61 -19.06 15.29
N SER A 72 -8.57 -20.31 14.85
CA SER A 72 -9.72 -21.22 14.90
C SER A 72 -9.55 -22.16 16.09
N CYS A 73 -10.51 -22.17 17.00
CA CYS A 73 -10.48 -23.01 18.20
C CYS A 73 -11.53 -24.12 18.12
N ASP A 74 -11.22 -25.28 18.70
CA ASP A 74 -12.19 -26.36 18.92
C ASP A 74 -12.94 -26.18 20.25
N ASP A 75 -13.89 -27.08 20.53
CA ASP A 75 -14.68 -27.10 21.77
C ASP A 75 -13.85 -27.33 23.05
N GLN A 76 -12.58 -27.73 22.90
CA GLN A 76 -11.62 -27.97 23.99
C GLN A 76 -10.63 -26.82 24.17
N LEU A 77 -10.86 -25.66 23.52
CA LEU A 77 -9.97 -24.48 23.52
C LEU A 77 -8.60 -24.72 22.86
N ASN A 78 -8.45 -25.76 22.03
CA ASN A 78 -7.25 -25.93 21.22
C ASN A 78 -7.32 -25.00 20.01
N CYS A 79 -6.66 -23.85 20.11
CA CYS A 79 -6.65 -22.83 19.09
C CYS A 79 -5.47 -22.97 18.11
N THR A 80 -5.76 -22.89 16.81
CA THR A 80 -4.75 -22.87 15.74
C THR A 80 -4.80 -21.55 14.97
N TRP A 81 -3.63 -20.92 14.78
CA TRP A 81 -3.51 -19.61 14.11
C TRP A 81 -3.36 -19.78 12.60
N ASN A 82 -4.42 -20.23 11.96
CA ASN A 82 -4.45 -20.54 10.52
C ASN A 82 -5.23 -19.51 9.68
N GLN A 83 -5.84 -18.49 10.30
CA GLN A 83 -6.55 -17.43 9.61
C GLN A 83 -5.90 -16.07 9.83
N THR A 84 -5.95 -15.26 8.78
CA THR A 84 -5.51 -13.87 8.82
C THR A 84 -6.65 -12.99 8.36
N CYS A 85 -6.98 -11.98 9.15
CA CYS A 85 -8.03 -11.03 8.81
C CYS A 85 -7.55 -10.01 7.78
N ASN A 86 -8.51 -9.42 7.04
CA ASN A 86 -8.24 -8.30 6.16
C ASN A 86 -7.78 -7.08 6.96
N VAL A 87 -7.12 -6.13 6.29
CA VAL A 87 -6.74 -4.85 6.90
C VAL A 87 -8.00 -4.11 7.35
N GLY A 88 -8.00 -3.61 8.59
CA GLY A 88 -9.15 -2.94 9.21
C GLY A 88 -10.16 -3.90 9.87
N SER A 89 -10.07 -5.20 9.59
CA SER A 89 -10.84 -6.22 10.30
C SER A 89 -10.15 -6.66 11.58
N ILE A 90 -10.97 -7.06 12.55
CA ILE A 90 -10.57 -7.56 13.86
C ILE A 90 -11.08 -8.99 14.05
N CYS A 91 -10.55 -9.69 15.06
CA CYS A 91 -11.02 -11.02 15.41
C CYS A 91 -12.08 -10.91 16.50
N MET A 92 -13.29 -11.36 16.21
CA MET A 92 -14.40 -11.38 17.15
C MET A 92 -14.59 -12.79 17.72
N ILE A 93 -14.65 -12.88 19.04
CA ILE A 93 -15.09 -14.07 19.77
C ILE A 93 -16.58 -13.88 20.06
N ARG A 94 -17.42 -14.84 19.69
CA ARG A 94 -18.84 -14.85 20.06
C ARG A 94 -19.20 -16.15 20.76
N SER A 95 -19.98 -16.05 21.82
CA SER A 95 -20.54 -17.19 22.56
C SER A 95 -22.05 -17.04 22.68
N TYR A 96 -22.79 -18.12 22.48
CA TYR A 96 -24.25 -18.18 22.58
C TYR A 96 -24.64 -19.23 23.62
N ASP A 97 -25.75 -18.99 24.34
CA ASP A 97 -26.29 -19.99 25.27
C ASP A 97 -26.59 -21.30 24.54
N GLY A 98 -25.91 -22.39 24.93
CA GLY A 98 -26.10 -23.72 24.38
C GLY A 98 -25.32 -24.03 23.10
N TYR A 99 -24.45 -23.14 22.62
CA TYR A 99 -23.57 -23.38 21.47
C TYR A 99 -22.11 -23.08 21.80
N PRO A 100 -21.14 -23.79 21.17
CA PRO A 100 -19.73 -23.49 21.35
C PRO A 100 -19.41 -22.08 20.86
N PHE A 101 -18.43 -21.44 21.51
CA PHE A 101 -17.95 -20.14 21.08
C PHE A 101 -17.27 -20.28 19.71
N THR A 102 -17.25 -19.19 18.94
CA THR A 102 -16.59 -19.16 17.63
C THR A 102 -15.78 -17.88 17.46
N THR A 103 -14.68 -17.99 16.73
CA THR A 103 -13.80 -16.89 16.34
C THR A 103 -13.89 -16.65 14.84
N HIS A 104 -14.00 -15.39 14.42
CA HIS A 104 -13.97 -15.03 13.00
C HIS A 104 -13.58 -13.57 12.80
N CYS A 105 -13.11 -13.27 11.59
CA CYS A 105 -12.80 -11.91 11.17
C CYS A 105 -14.07 -11.12 10.87
N ILE A 106 -14.13 -9.89 11.38
CA ILE A 106 -15.24 -8.94 11.18
C ILE A 106 -14.67 -7.52 11.12
N ASP A 107 -15.40 -6.59 10.51
CA ASP A 107 -15.03 -5.17 10.61
C ASP A 107 -15.09 -4.68 12.07
N ALA A 108 -14.16 -3.80 12.44
CA ALA A 108 -14.10 -3.24 13.79
C ALA A 108 -15.40 -2.51 14.20
N THR A 109 -16.04 -1.79 13.27
CA THR A 109 -17.30 -1.10 13.57
C THR A 109 -18.45 -2.08 13.74
N ASP A 110 -18.49 -3.12 12.91
CA ASP A 110 -19.55 -4.13 12.94
C ASP A 110 -19.49 -4.96 14.22
N CYS A 111 -18.29 -5.25 14.73
CA CYS A 111 -18.13 -5.93 16.01
C CYS A 111 -18.74 -5.14 17.18
N GLU A 112 -18.48 -3.83 17.25
CA GLU A 112 -19.04 -2.98 18.30
C GLU A 112 -20.56 -2.85 18.17
N ILE A 113 -21.10 -2.86 16.95
CA ILE A 113 -22.55 -2.92 16.72
C ILE A 113 -23.12 -4.23 17.26
N MET A 114 -22.50 -5.38 16.95
CA MET A 114 -22.96 -6.69 17.43
C MET A 114 -22.91 -6.80 18.95
N LYS A 115 -21.83 -6.31 19.56
CA LYS A 115 -21.64 -6.29 21.01
C LYS A 115 -22.74 -5.53 21.76
N ASN A 116 -23.21 -4.42 21.20
CA ASN A 116 -24.26 -3.61 21.82
C ASN A 116 -25.69 -4.08 21.48
N SER A 117 -25.85 -4.90 20.43
CA SER A 117 -27.18 -5.30 19.93
C SER A 117 -27.64 -6.67 20.42
N LEU A 118 -26.75 -7.50 20.97
CA LEU A 118 -27.04 -8.88 21.36
C LEU A 118 -26.95 -9.08 22.89
N PRO A 119 -28.07 -8.95 23.64
CA PRO A 119 -28.06 -9.08 25.10
C PRO A 119 -27.90 -10.52 25.62
N HIS A 120 -28.09 -11.53 24.77
CA HIS A 120 -27.95 -12.96 25.09
C HIS A 120 -26.70 -13.59 24.47
N CYS A 121 -25.75 -12.78 24.02
CA CYS A 121 -24.53 -13.27 23.39
C CYS A 121 -23.34 -12.54 24.00
N GLU A 122 -22.32 -13.29 24.41
CA GLU A 122 -21.07 -12.67 24.80
C GLU A 122 -20.23 -12.42 23.55
N VAL A 123 -19.99 -11.14 23.24
CA VAL A 123 -19.21 -10.71 22.08
C VAL A 123 -17.96 -9.98 22.57
N TYR A 124 -16.79 -10.46 22.15
CA TYR A 124 -15.49 -9.85 22.44
C TYR A 124 -14.80 -9.43 21.14
N CYS A 125 -14.56 -8.12 21.01
CA CYS A 125 -13.90 -7.50 19.87
C CYS A 125 -12.39 -7.36 20.16
N CYS A 126 -11.56 -8.18 19.53
CA CYS A 126 -10.11 -8.17 19.77
C CYS A 126 -9.34 -7.64 18.57
N THR A 127 -8.56 -6.58 18.80
CA THR A 127 -7.72 -5.90 17.79
C THR A 127 -6.30 -6.47 17.69
N ASP A 128 -5.89 -7.30 18.65
CA ASP A 128 -4.56 -7.88 18.71
C ASP A 128 -4.57 -9.28 19.31
N LYS A 129 -3.42 -9.95 19.22
CA LYS A 129 -3.22 -11.30 19.75
C LYS A 129 -3.31 -11.35 21.28
N ALA A 130 -2.91 -10.29 21.98
CA ALA A 130 -2.92 -10.27 23.45
C ALA A 130 -4.35 -10.28 24.01
N CYS A 131 -5.26 -9.56 23.36
CA CYS A 131 -6.69 -9.60 23.66
C CYS A 131 -7.26 -11.02 23.50
N LEU A 132 -6.92 -11.70 22.39
CA LEU A 132 -7.38 -13.07 22.14
C LEU A 132 -6.83 -14.05 23.18
N SER A 133 -5.52 -13.97 23.47
CA SER A 133 -4.86 -14.76 24.50
C SER A 133 -5.50 -14.60 25.88
N LYS A 134 -5.98 -13.39 26.21
CA LYS A 134 -6.66 -13.12 27.48
C LYS A 134 -7.99 -13.87 27.62
N TYR A 135 -8.79 -13.95 26.54
CA TYR A 135 -10.12 -14.57 26.59
C TYR A 135 -10.09 -16.07 26.28
N LEU A 136 -9.18 -16.50 25.41
CA LEU A 136 -9.07 -17.91 24.99
C LEU A 136 -8.08 -18.71 25.84
N GLY A 137 -7.20 -18.04 26.60
CA GLY A 137 -6.20 -18.70 27.45
C GLY A 137 -5.03 -19.32 26.67
N VAL A 138 -4.73 -18.81 25.48
CA VAL A 138 -3.72 -19.35 24.53
C VAL A 138 -2.57 -18.42 24.24
#